data_AF-A0A6P0Y4M8-F1
#
_entry.id   AF-A0A6P0Y4M8-F1
#
_cell.length_a   1.000
_cell.length_b   1.000
_cell.length_c   1.000
_cell.angle_alpha   90.00
_cell.angle_beta   90.00
_cell.angle_gamma   90.00
#
_symmetry.space_group_name_H-M   'P 1'
#
loop_
_entity.id
_entity.type
_entity.pdbx_description
1 polymer ?
#
loop_
_entity_poly.entity_id
_entity_poly.type
_entity_poly.pdbx_seq_one_letter_code
_entity_poly.pdbx_strand_id
1 'polypeptide(L)'
;QQEVLEEKQDAQAEATGMSIGGTAARVFGGRAGRVGGAVLGNASRQRIKASQEKINEIVAQKKEELEQTLAEESRKRELEADEKGYLYSAKAGFEPEGCLRAMNVLLQTPGAEFDTTHPAVPKRIEALKDLMVKYPATSLAEEGKALISQTEPLSYDLSKDGKSLRVNSNRGGSSGDDIERLFD
;
A
#
# COMPACT_ATOMS: atom_id res chain seq x y z
N GLN A 1 1.90 -16.02 4.45
CA GLN A 1 3.06 -16.32 3.57
C GLN A 1 3.71 -17.65 3.93
N GLN A 2 3.87 -17.96 5.23
CA GLN A 2 4.50 -19.18 5.73
C GLN A 2 3.75 -20.47 5.36
N GLU A 3 2.43 -20.48 5.47
CA GLU A 3 1.57 -21.63 5.13
C GLU A 3 1.60 -22.03 3.64
N VAL A 4 1.69 -21.05 2.73
CA VAL A 4 1.85 -21.30 1.28
C VAL A 4 3.24 -21.83 0.96
N LEU A 5 4.25 -21.42 1.72
CA LEU A 5 5.62 -21.92 1.57
C LEU A 5 5.74 -23.34 2.12
N GLU A 6 5.10 -23.64 3.25
CA GLU A 6 5.03 -24.99 3.83
C GLU A 6 4.30 -25.96 2.89
N GLU A 7 3.12 -25.61 2.39
CA GLU A 7 2.38 -26.48 1.44
C GLU A 7 3.15 -26.69 0.11
N LYS A 8 3.86 -25.65 -0.37
CA LYS A 8 4.74 -25.78 -1.56
C LYS A 8 5.95 -26.66 -1.28
N GLN A 9 6.54 -26.57 -0.09
CA GLN A 9 7.68 -27.38 0.31
C GLN A 9 7.27 -28.83 0.51
N ASP A 10 6.10 -29.11 1.09
CA ASP A 10 5.55 -30.44 1.23
C ASP A 10 5.24 -31.07 -0.13
N ALA A 11 4.60 -30.32 -1.04
CA ALA A 11 4.37 -30.76 -2.41
C ALA A 11 5.66 -31.04 -3.19
N GLN A 12 6.73 -30.26 -2.96
CA GLN A 12 8.04 -30.49 -3.56
C GLN A 12 8.81 -31.66 -2.93
N ALA A 13 8.74 -31.82 -1.60
CA ALA A 13 9.38 -32.92 -0.88
C ALA A 13 8.79 -34.28 -1.29
N GLU A 14 7.47 -34.36 -1.46
CA GLU A 14 6.79 -35.58 -1.90
C GLU A 14 7.10 -35.94 -3.37
N ALA A 15 7.18 -34.94 -4.25
CA ALA A 15 7.59 -35.13 -5.64
C ALA A 15 9.05 -35.59 -5.77
N THR A 16 9.92 -35.14 -4.86
CA THR A 16 11.35 -35.50 -4.83
C THR A 16 11.60 -36.86 -4.16
N GLY A 17 10.80 -37.24 -3.15
CA GLY A 17 10.81 -38.59 -2.57
C GLY A 17 10.49 -39.69 -3.58
N MET A 18 9.68 -39.39 -4.60
CA MET A 18 9.36 -40.29 -5.70
C MET A 18 10.50 -40.47 -6.72
N SER A 19 11.45 -39.52 -6.80
CA SER A 19 12.59 -39.61 -7.74
C SER A 19 13.78 -40.37 -7.16
N ILE A 20 13.99 -40.32 -5.84
CA ILE A 20 15.09 -41.02 -5.14
C ILE A 20 14.74 -42.50 -4.88
N GLY A 21 13.46 -42.82 -4.59
CA GLY A 21 13.00 -44.21 -4.45
C GLY A 21 12.98 -45.00 -5.77
N GLY A 22 12.88 -44.32 -6.91
CA GLY A 22 12.77 -44.94 -8.25
C GLY A 22 14.10 -45.23 -8.96
N THR A 23 15.22 -44.71 -8.45
CA THR A 23 16.57 -44.90 -9.03
C THR A 23 17.36 -46.00 -8.30
N ALA A 24 17.13 -46.24 -7.01
CA ALA A 24 17.78 -47.33 -6.28
C ALA A 24 17.31 -48.74 -6.72
N ALA A 25 16.07 -48.87 -7.19
CA ALA A 25 15.49 -50.17 -7.60
C ALA A 25 15.89 -50.63 -9.01
N ARG A 26 16.70 -49.87 -9.76
CA ARG A 26 17.02 -50.18 -11.17
C ARG A 26 18.38 -50.85 -11.40
N VAL A 27 19.21 -51.02 -10.37
CA VAL A 27 20.58 -51.55 -10.52
C VAL A 27 20.75 -53.00 -10.04
N PHE A 28 19.81 -53.57 -9.28
CA PHE A 28 19.91 -54.97 -8.83
C PHE A 28 18.59 -55.75 -8.98
N GLY A 29 18.49 -56.58 -10.02
CA GLY A 29 17.73 -57.83 -9.97
C GLY A 29 16.28 -57.86 -10.50
N GLY A 30 16.11 -58.44 -11.70
CA GLY A 30 15.04 -59.43 -11.94
C GLY A 30 13.69 -58.94 -12.49
N ARG A 31 13.23 -59.62 -13.54
CA ARG A 31 11.86 -59.58 -14.10
C ARG A 31 10.78 -59.86 -13.04
N ALA A 32 10.28 -58.84 -12.35
CA ALA A 32 8.98 -58.89 -11.67
C ALA A 32 8.47 -57.46 -11.44
N GLY A 33 7.25 -57.15 -11.88
CA GLY A 33 6.56 -55.92 -11.47
C GLY A 33 6.26 -54.89 -12.56
N ARG A 34 5.86 -55.32 -13.77
CA ARG A 34 5.36 -54.41 -14.83
C ARG A 34 3.85 -54.11 -14.75
N VAL A 35 3.23 -54.22 -13.55
CA VAL A 35 1.77 -54.10 -13.37
C VAL A 35 1.37 -52.96 -12.41
N GLY A 36 2.31 -52.31 -11.71
CA GLY A 36 2.00 -51.26 -10.73
C GLY A 36 1.95 -49.81 -11.25
N GLY A 37 2.39 -49.54 -12.49
CA GLY A 37 2.70 -48.17 -12.94
C GLY A 37 1.50 -47.27 -13.28
N ALA A 38 0.36 -47.85 -13.70
CA ALA A 38 -0.81 -47.07 -14.12
C ALA A 38 -1.64 -46.54 -12.94
N VAL A 39 -1.72 -47.31 -11.85
CA VAL A 39 -2.51 -46.95 -10.66
C VAL A 39 -1.77 -45.90 -9.82
N LEU A 40 -0.44 -46.02 -9.72
CA LEU A 40 0.41 -45.05 -9.02
C LEU A 40 0.47 -43.69 -9.73
N GLY A 41 0.52 -43.68 -11.07
CA GLY A 41 0.53 -42.46 -11.88
C GLY A 41 -0.79 -41.68 -11.83
N ASN A 42 -1.93 -42.38 -11.78
CA ASN A 42 -3.24 -41.73 -11.65
C ASN A 42 -3.47 -41.16 -10.24
N ALA A 43 -3.08 -41.89 -9.19
CA ALA A 43 -3.18 -41.40 -7.81
C ALA A 43 -2.24 -40.20 -7.52
N SER A 44 -1.07 -40.15 -8.17
CA SER A 44 -0.17 -38.99 -8.09
C SER A 44 -0.74 -37.77 -8.83
N ARG A 45 -1.29 -37.95 -10.03
CA ARG A 45 -1.96 -36.87 -10.79
C ARG A 45 -3.19 -36.31 -10.09
N GLN A 46 -4.00 -37.16 -9.45
CA GLN A 46 -5.15 -36.73 -8.65
C GLN A 46 -4.71 -35.91 -7.42
N ARG A 47 -3.63 -36.30 -6.75
CA ARG A 47 -3.08 -35.56 -5.60
C ARG A 47 -2.49 -34.21 -5.99
N ILE A 48 -1.77 -34.13 -7.11
CA ILE A 48 -1.25 -32.85 -7.63
C ILE A 48 -2.41 -31.90 -7.99
N LYS A 49 -3.49 -32.43 -8.61
CA LYS A 49 -4.69 -31.63 -8.88
C LYS A 49 -5.35 -31.13 -7.59
N ALA A 50 -5.55 -32.00 -6.61
CA ALA A 50 -6.14 -31.63 -5.33
C ALA A 50 -5.29 -30.60 -4.55
N SER A 51 -3.96 -30.74 -4.58
CA SER A 51 -3.04 -29.76 -3.99
C SER A 51 -3.10 -28.43 -4.75
N GLN A 52 -3.15 -28.45 -6.08
CA GLN A 52 -3.31 -27.24 -6.87
C GLN A 52 -4.65 -26.53 -6.62
N GLU A 53 -5.74 -27.29 -6.45
CA GLU A 53 -7.06 -26.76 -6.09
C GLU A 53 -7.03 -26.09 -4.71
N LYS A 54 -6.42 -26.73 -3.70
CA LYS A 54 -6.20 -26.13 -2.38
C LYS A 54 -5.35 -24.87 -2.43
N ILE A 55 -4.26 -24.88 -3.19
CA ILE A 55 -3.40 -23.70 -3.37
C ILE A 55 -4.22 -22.57 -4.00
N ASN A 56 -5.04 -22.87 -5.01
CA ASN A 56 -5.89 -21.87 -5.65
C ASN A 56 -6.92 -21.29 -4.68
N GLU A 57 -7.52 -22.14 -3.83
CA GLU A 57 -8.46 -21.72 -2.79
C GLU A 57 -7.78 -20.82 -1.74
N ILE A 58 -6.61 -21.21 -1.23
CA ILE A 58 -5.82 -20.41 -0.28
C ILE A 58 -5.43 -19.07 -0.92
N VAL A 59 -4.98 -19.07 -2.17
CA VAL A 59 -4.63 -17.83 -2.89
C VAL A 59 -5.85 -16.94 -3.07
N ALA A 60 -7.02 -17.50 -3.40
CA ALA A 60 -8.26 -16.74 -3.51
C ALA A 60 -8.66 -16.10 -2.18
N GLN A 61 -8.64 -16.86 -1.09
CA GLN A 61 -8.93 -16.35 0.27
C GLN A 61 -7.94 -15.27 0.68
N LYS A 62 -6.64 -15.49 0.49
CA LYS A 62 -5.60 -14.51 0.83
C LYS A 62 -5.69 -13.24 -0.02
N LYS A 63 -6.14 -13.35 -1.27
CA LYS A 63 -6.38 -12.21 -2.13
C LYS A 63 -7.55 -11.38 -1.60
N GLU A 64 -8.65 -12.02 -1.23
CA GLU A 64 -9.82 -11.34 -0.64
C GLU A 64 -9.46 -10.65 0.69
N GLU A 65 -8.75 -11.35 1.58
CA GLU A 65 -8.26 -10.79 2.86
C GLU A 65 -7.35 -9.56 2.63
N LEU A 66 -6.46 -9.63 1.64
CA LEU A 66 -5.59 -8.52 1.27
C LEU A 66 -6.39 -7.34 0.71
N GLU A 67 -7.36 -7.59 -0.18
CA GLU A 67 -8.21 -6.55 -0.76
C GLU A 67 -9.04 -5.84 0.33
N GLN A 68 -9.58 -6.59 1.30
CA GLN A 68 -10.28 -6.02 2.45
C GLN A 68 -9.35 -5.15 3.32
N THR A 69 -8.16 -5.67 3.65
CA THR A 69 -7.16 -4.95 4.46
C THR A 69 -6.71 -3.66 3.78
N LEU A 70 -6.44 -3.71 2.46
CA LEU A 70 -6.04 -2.53 1.69
C LEU A 70 -7.16 -1.49 1.64
N ALA A 71 -8.42 -1.92 1.50
CA ALA A 71 -9.56 -1.01 1.50
C ALA A 71 -9.74 -0.32 2.86
N GLU A 72 -9.55 -1.03 3.97
CA GLU A 72 -9.58 -0.47 5.33
C GLU A 72 -8.47 0.56 5.56
N GLU A 73 -7.23 0.22 5.20
CA GLU A 73 -6.09 1.12 5.31
C GLU A 73 -6.25 2.35 4.41
N SER A 74 -6.78 2.18 3.20
CA SER A 74 -7.10 3.28 2.29
C SER A 74 -8.09 4.26 2.94
N ARG A 75 -9.18 3.75 3.53
CA ARG A 75 -10.17 4.58 4.23
C ARG A 75 -9.57 5.36 5.40
N LYS A 76 -8.68 4.74 6.17
CA LYS A 76 -7.97 5.39 7.28
C LYS A 76 -7.06 6.51 6.78
N ARG A 77 -6.33 6.29 5.69
CA ARG A 77 -5.43 7.29 5.10
C ARG A 77 -6.20 8.49 4.55
N GLU A 78 -7.39 8.29 3.98
CA GLU A 78 -8.24 9.39 3.53
C GLU A 78 -8.65 10.31 4.68
N LEU A 79 -9.08 9.75 5.81
CA LEU A 79 -9.44 10.55 6.99
C LEU A 79 -8.21 11.23 7.61
N GLU A 80 -7.05 10.56 7.63
CA GLU A 80 -5.80 11.17 8.08
C GLU A 80 -5.37 12.32 7.16
N ALA A 81 -5.57 12.18 5.84
CA ALA A 81 -5.31 13.22 4.87
C ALA A 81 -6.25 14.43 5.07
N ASP A 82 -7.54 14.19 5.34
CA ASP A 82 -8.50 15.24 5.68
C ASP A 82 -8.11 15.98 6.96
N GLU A 83 -7.70 15.24 8.00
CA GLU A 83 -7.23 15.82 9.25
C GLU A 83 -6.01 16.72 9.03
N LYS A 84 -4.97 16.19 8.39
CA LYS A 84 -3.76 16.95 8.08
C LYS A 84 -4.05 18.15 7.19
N GLY A 85 -4.91 17.97 6.19
CA GLY A 85 -5.36 19.03 5.29
C GLY A 85 -6.01 20.18 6.04
N TYR A 86 -6.95 19.88 6.94
CA TYR A 86 -7.59 20.88 7.79
C TYR A 86 -6.58 21.58 8.72
N LEU A 87 -5.79 20.81 9.46
CA LEU A 87 -4.83 21.35 10.43
C LEU A 87 -3.82 22.29 9.77
N TYR A 88 -3.24 21.90 8.63
CA TYR A 88 -2.26 22.74 7.93
C TYR A 88 -2.90 23.97 7.29
N SER A 89 -4.09 23.83 6.69
CA SER A 89 -4.79 24.95 6.08
C SER A 89 -5.17 26.01 7.13
N ALA A 90 -5.72 25.57 8.26
CA ALA A 90 -6.09 26.46 9.36
C ALA A 90 -4.85 27.12 10.00
N LYS A 91 -3.75 26.37 10.22
CA LYS A 91 -2.48 26.94 10.71
C LYS A 91 -1.88 27.97 9.76
N ALA A 92 -2.02 27.77 8.46
CA ALA A 92 -1.60 28.73 7.45
C ALA A 92 -2.52 29.98 7.36
N GLY A 93 -3.62 30.02 8.12
CA GLY A 93 -4.56 31.13 8.15
C GLY A 93 -5.54 31.15 6.97
N PHE A 94 -5.70 30.03 6.26
CA PHE A 94 -6.79 29.88 5.29
C PHE A 94 -8.14 29.79 6.00
N GLU A 95 -9.20 30.00 5.22
CA GLU A 95 -10.56 30.01 5.74
C GLU A 95 -10.97 28.59 6.23
N PRO A 96 -11.54 28.46 7.45
CA PRO A 96 -11.76 27.16 8.10
C PRO A 96 -12.69 26.21 7.34
N GLU A 97 -13.71 26.77 6.68
CA GLU A 97 -14.72 26.05 5.93
C GLU A 97 -14.25 25.63 4.52
N GLY A 98 -13.02 25.97 4.14
CA GLY A 98 -12.44 25.64 2.83
C GLY A 98 -12.44 24.15 2.54
N CYS A 99 -12.07 23.33 3.53
CA CYS A 99 -12.11 21.87 3.41
C CYS A 99 -13.54 21.35 3.21
N LEU A 100 -14.53 21.94 3.89
CA LEU A 100 -15.94 21.58 3.71
C LEU A 100 -16.44 21.95 2.32
N ARG A 101 -16.06 23.11 1.78
CA ARG A 101 -16.39 23.49 0.40
C ARG A 101 -15.77 22.53 -0.62
N ALA A 102 -14.52 22.13 -0.43
CA ALA A 102 -13.89 21.13 -1.29
C ALA A 102 -14.66 19.80 -1.28
N MET A 103 -15.08 19.33 -0.10
CA MET A 103 -15.91 18.12 0.00
C MET A 103 -17.28 18.30 -0.66
N ASN A 104 -17.92 19.45 -0.53
CA ASN A 104 -19.19 19.72 -1.21
C ASN A 104 -19.06 19.70 -2.74
N VAL A 105 -17.92 20.10 -3.29
CA VAL A 105 -17.63 19.94 -4.73
C VAL A 105 -17.47 18.46 -5.08
N LEU A 106 -16.72 17.69 -4.27
CA LEU A 106 -16.55 16.25 -4.49
C LEU A 106 -17.89 15.50 -4.44
N LEU A 107 -18.80 15.90 -3.57
CA LEU A 107 -20.14 15.32 -3.44
C LEU A 107 -20.97 15.40 -4.73
N GLN A 108 -20.66 16.33 -5.64
CA GLN A 108 -21.34 16.45 -6.94
C GLN A 108 -20.89 15.36 -7.94
N THR A 109 -19.86 14.58 -7.60
CA THR A 109 -19.35 13.50 -8.44
C THR A 109 -20.21 12.24 -8.27
N PRO A 110 -20.63 11.56 -9.36
CA PRO A 110 -21.36 10.30 -9.26
C PRO A 110 -20.62 9.27 -8.41
N GLY A 111 -21.31 8.68 -7.44
CA GLY A 111 -20.74 7.67 -6.55
C GLY A 111 -20.07 8.20 -5.28
N ALA A 112 -19.95 9.52 -5.11
CA ALA A 112 -19.32 10.14 -3.93
C ALA A 112 -20.06 9.87 -2.60
N GLU A 113 -21.34 9.51 -2.66
CA GLU A 113 -22.18 9.20 -1.50
C GLU A 113 -21.95 7.79 -0.93
N PHE A 114 -21.24 6.92 -1.66
CA PHE A 114 -21.06 5.52 -1.29
C PHE A 114 -19.60 5.24 -0.91
N ASP A 115 -19.41 4.33 0.04
CA ASP A 115 -18.07 3.82 0.33
C ASP A 115 -17.60 2.97 -0.87
N THR A 116 -16.45 3.34 -1.42
CA THR A 116 -15.81 2.62 -2.53
C THR A 116 -14.37 2.28 -2.13
N THR A 117 -13.38 2.67 -2.93
CA THR A 117 -11.96 2.68 -2.52
C THR A 117 -11.66 3.78 -1.50
N HIS A 118 -12.56 4.77 -1.37
CA HIS A 118 -12.49 5.87 -0.40
C HIS A 118 -13.79 5.92 0.43
N PRO A 119 -13.76 6.50 1.64
CA PRO A 119 -14.98 6.72 2.42
C PRO A 119 -15.94 7.65 1.70
N ALA A 120 -17.25 7.44 1.89
CA ALA A 120 -18.27 8.33 1.40
C ALA A 120 -18.01 9.78 1.84
N VAL A 121 -18.18 10.73 0.92
CA VAL A 121 -17.94 12.16 1.17
C VAL A 121 -18.77 12.69 2.36
N PRO A 122 -20.03 12.30 2.57
CA PRO A 122 -20.76 12.70 3.78
C PRO A 122 -20.07 12.31 5.09
N LYS A 123 -19.47 11.12 5.18
CA LYS A 123 -18.72 10.69 6.37
C LYS A 123 -17.47 11.53 6.61
N ARG A 124 -16.79 11.92 5.53
CA ARG A 124 -15.62 12.82 5.58
C ARG A 124 -16.01 14.22 6.06
N ILE A 125 -17.16 14.73 5.58
CA ILE A 125 -17.71 16.01 6.03
C ILE A 125 -18.02 15.99 7.53
N GLU A 126 -18.62 14.92 8.06
CA GLU A 126 -18.88 14.76 9.49
C GLU A 126 -17.57 14.73 10.29
N ALA A 127 -16.59 13.93 9.87
CA ALA A 127 -15.28 13.88 10.51
C ALA A 127 -14.57 15.24 10.52
N LEU A 128 -14.65 16.01 9.41
CA LEU A 128 -14.11 17.36 9.34
C LEU A 128 -14.80 18.31 10.32
N LYS A 129 -16.12 18.24 10.47
CA LYS A 129 -16.85 19.06 11.45
C LYS A 129 -16.39 18.76 12.88
N ASP A 130 -16.21 17.48 13.21
CA ASP A 130 -15.70 17.07 14.53
C ASP A 130 -14.28 17.60 14.77
N LEU A 131 -13.42 17.57 13.75
CA LEU A 131 -12.08 18.14 13.81
C LEU A 131 -12.10 19.66 14.00
N MET A 132 -13.01 20.37 13.35
CA MET A 132 -13.17 21.82 13.51
C MET A 132 -13.58 22.20 14.94
N VAL A 133 -14.39 21.38 15.60
CA VAL A 133 -14.75 21.55 17.02
C VAL A 133 -13.55 21.23 17.92
N LYS A 134 -12.86 20.12 17.67
CA LYS A 134 -11.72 19.67 18.47
C LYS A 134 -10.52 20.61 18.37
N TYR A 135 -10.28 21.17 17.18
CA TYR A 135 -9.18 22.07 16.88
C TYR A 135 -9.73 23.36 16.24
N PRO A 136 -10.16 24.34 17.05
CA PRO A 136 -10.70 25.59 16.55
C PRO A 136 -9.69 26.31 15.65
N ALA A 137 -10.14 26.76 14.48
CA ALA A 137 -9.25 27.35 13.49
C ALA A 137 -8.57 28.65 13.95
N THR A 138 -9.21 29.42 14.85
CA THR A 138 -8.60 30.61 15.46
C THR A 138 -7.36 30.24 16.25
N SER A 139 -7.43 29.20 17.10
CA SER A 139 -6.30 28.70 17.86
C SER A 139 -5.19 28.14 16.97
N LEU A 140 -5.55 27.42 15.90
CA LEU A 140 -4.57 26.91 14.92
C LEU A 140 -3.87 28.05 14.18
N ALA A 141 -4.60 29.08 13.77
CA ALA A 141 -4.01 30.23 13.08
C ALA A 141 -3.07 31.04 13.98
N GLU A 142 -3.40 31.17 15.27
CA GLU A 142 -2.50 31.77 16.27
C GLU A 142 -1.23 30.93 16.46
N GLU A 143 -1.36 29.61 16.57
CA GLU A 143 -0.23 28.68 16.62
C GLU A 143 0.68 28.83 15.38
N GLY A 144 0.09 28.83 14.18
CA GLY A 144 0.82 29.00 12.93
C GLY A 144 1.56 30.33 12.84
N LYS A 145 0.93 31.43 13.25
CA LYS A 145 1.58 32.76 13.35
C LYS A 145 2.75 32.75 14.33
N ALA A 146 2.58 32.13 15.51
CA ALA A 146 3.63 32.01 16.50
C ALA A 146 4.83 31.21 15.96
N LEU A 147 4.58 30.10 15.26
CA LEU A 147 5.64 29.31 14.62
C LEU A 147 6.38 30.11 13.54
N ILE A 148 5.66 30.77 12.63
CA ILE A 148 6.27 31.59 11.57
C ILE A 148 7.12 32.72 12.17
N SER A 149 6.66 33.35 13.25
CA SER A 149 7.39 34.42 13.92
C SER A 149 8.74 34.00 14.52
N GLN A 150 8.92 32.69 14.75
CA GLN A 150 10.16 32.09 15.27
C GLN A 150 11.05 31.55 14.15
N THR A 151 10.62 31.65 12.90
CA THR A 151 11.37 31.18 11.73
C THR A 151 11.88 32.34 10.90
N GLU A 152 13.03 32.15 10.27
CA GLU A 152 13.54 33.08 9.27
C GLU A 152 12.99 32.68 7.88
N PRO A 153 12.61 33.65 7.03
CA PRO A 153 12.26 33.37 5.64
C PRO A 153 13.37 32.62 4.91
N LEU A 154 13.00 31.75 3.98
CA LEU A 154 13.96 31.10 3.10
C LEU A 154 14.70 32.17 2.28
N SER A 155 16.03 32.02 2.18
CA SER A 155 16.84 32.81 1.26
C SER A 155 16.91 32.13 -0.10
N TYR A 156 17.12 32.95 -1.14
CA TYR A 156 17.17 32.48 -2.52
C TYR A 156 18.40 33.03 -3.21
N ASP A 157 19.06 32.18 -4.01
CA ASP A 157 20.09 32.59 -4.97
C ASP A 157 19.58 32.44 -6.40
N LEU A 158 20.29 33.04 -7.35
CA LEU A 158 20.08 32.75 -8.78
C LEU A 158 20.72 31.38 -9.12
N SER A 159 20.09 30.60 -9.99
CA SER A 159 20.72 29.43 -10.62
C SER A 159 21.94 29.82 -11.45
N LYS A 160 22.82 28.85 -11.75
CA LYS A 160 24.05 29.07 -12.56
C LYS A 160 23.77 29.76 -13.90
N ASP A 161 22.63 29.46 -14.53
CA ASP A 161 22.19 30.04 -15.80
C ASP A 161 21.44 31.39 -15.66
N GLY A 162 21.19 31.81 -14.43
CA GLY A 162 20.50 33.04 -14.06
C GLY A 162 19.01 33.10 -14.38
N LYS A 163 18.38 31.98 -14.74
CA LYS A 163 16.97 31.94 -15.17
C LYS A 163 15.99 31.48 -14.09
N SER A 164 16.49 30.95 -12.98
CA SER A 164 15.64 30.44 -11.90
C SER A 164 16.15 30.86 -10.52
N LEU A 165 15.24 30.86 -9.54
CA LEU A 165 15.56 31.07 -8.14
C LEU A 165 15.80 29.72 -7.47
N ARG A 166 16.89 29.63 -6.73
CA ARG A 166 17.32 28.46 -5.97
C ARG A 166 17.12 28.72 -4.48
N VAL A 167 16.40 27.85 -3.80
CA VAL A 167 16.24 27.93 -2.34
C VAL A 167 17.55 27.53 -1.66
N ASN A 168 18.11 28.44 -0.86
CA ASN A 168 19.29 28.18 -0.05
C ASN A 168 18.88 27.46 1.24
N SER A 169 18.68 26.16 1.12
CA SER A 169 18.37 25.28 2.25
C SER A 169 19.63 24.58 2.75
N ASN A 170 19.98 24.80 4.02
CA ASN A 170 21.02 24.02 4.72
C ASN A 170 20.62 22.55 4.95
N ARG A 171 19.37 22.16 4.64
CA ARG A 171 18.81 20.81 4.83
C ARG A 171 18.58 20.06 3.51
N GLY A 172 19.20 20.50 2.42
CA GLY A 172 18.99 19.98 1.08
C GLY A 172 18.14 20.94 0.26
N GLY A 173 18.71 21.42 -0.84
CA GLY A 173 18.00 22.19 -1.87
C GLY A 173 17.36 21.26 -2.90
N SER A 174 16.40 21.79 -3.66
CA SER A 174 15.71 21.20 -4.83
C SER A 174 16.28 19.86 -5.33
N SER A 175 15.44 18.84 -5.53
CA SER A 175 15.84 17.56 -6.14
C SER A 175 16.58 17.73 -7.48
N GLY A 176 16.34 18.83 -8.19
CA GLY A 176 17.07 19.18 -9.42
C GLY A 176 18.55 19.47 -9.16
N ASP A 177 18.89 20.14 -8.07
CA ASP A 177 20.28 20.47 -7.70
C ASP A 177 21.06 19.23 -7.26
N ASP A 178 20.38 18.27 -6.60
CA ASP A 178 21.00 17.01 -6.19
C ASP A 178 21.30 16.14 -7.41
N ILE A 179 20.45 16.17 -8.43
CA ILE A 179 20.69 15.51 -9.73
C ILE A 179 21.86 16.19 -10.44
N GLU A 180 21.88 17.52 -10.57
CA GLU A 180 22.99 18.23 -11.23
C GLU A 180 24.33 17.97 -10.54
N ARG A 181 24.37 17.90 -9.19
CA ARG A 181 25.60 17.60 -8.44
C ARG A 181 26.08 16.15 -8.59
N LEU A 182 25.20 15.22 -8.97
CA LEU A 182 25.55 13.82 -9.23
C LEU A 182 26.16 13.59 -10.62
N PHE A 183 25.95 14.53 -11.55
CA PHE A 183 26.34 14.40 -12.96
C PHE A 183 27.34 15.46 -13.45
N ASP A 184 27.74 16.40 -12.58
CA ASP A 184 28.95 17.24 -12.73
C ASP A 184 30.20 16.48 -12.20
#